data_AF-A0A2C1CJR2-F1
#
_entry.id   AF-A0A2C1CJR2-F1
#
_cell.length_a   1.000
_cell.length_b   1.000
_cell.length_c   1.000
_cell.angle_alpha   90.00
_cell.angle_beta   90.00
_cell.angle_gamma   90.00
#
_symmetry.space_group_name_H-M   'P 1'
#
loop_
_entity.id
_entity.type
_entity.pdbx_description
1 polymer ?
#
loop_
_entity_poly.entity_id
_entity_poly.type
_entity_poly.pdbx_seq_one_letter_code
_entity_poly.pdbx_strand_id
1 'polypeptide(L)' 'MQENKLTMIKETFKNEETGELTPGVTIILDGNFKKALEIIIEKQGYSDYPEALKEVIFEGINNFVKKDKKN' A
#
# COMPACT_ATOMS: atom_id res chain seq x y z
N MET A 1 -3.73 -2.22 -24.19
CA MET A 1 -3.67 -1.36 -23.00
C MET A 1 -3.36 -2.28 -21.83
N GLN A 2 -2.17 -2.20 -21.25
CA GLN A 2 -1.86 -3.00 -20.06
C GLN A 2 -2.66 -2.38 -18.91
N GLU A 3 -3.82 -2.97 -18.60
CA GLU A 3 -4.60 -2.60 -17.43
C GLU A 3 -3.69 -2.84 -16.21
N ASN A 4 -3.30 -1.78 -15.52
CA ASN A 4 -2.63 -1.86 -14.24
C ASN A 4 -3.64 -2.44 -13.23
N LYS A 5 -3.83 -3.76 -13.25
CA LYS A 5 -4.72 -4.46 -12.34
C LYS A 5 -3.98 -4.66 -11.02
N LEU A 6 -4.34 -3.83 -10.05
CA LEU A 6 -4.01 -4.06 -8.66
C LEU A 6 -5.18 -4.82 -8.01
N THR A 7 -4.95 -6.04 -7.57
CA THR A 7 -5.96 -6.81 -6.84
C THR A 7 -5.78 -6.57 -5.35
N MET A 8 -6.84 -6.13 -4.70
CA MET A 8 -6.89 -5.88 -3.26
C MET A 8 -8.05 -6.67 -2.66
N ILE A 9 -7.77 -7.44 -1.62
CA ILE A 9 -8.74 -8.26 -0.90
C ILE A 9 -8.86 -7.67 0.50
N LYS A 10 -10.09 -7.38 0.93
CA LYS A 10 -10.39 -6.92 2.28
C LYS A 10 -10.77 -8.12 3.14
N GLU A 11 -10.10 -8.23 4.28
CA GLU A 11 -10.42 -9.19 5.31
C GLU A 11 -10.62 -8.44 6.64
N THR A 12 -11.47 -8.96 7.52
CA THR A 12 -11.72 -8.35 8.82
C THR A 12 -11.15 -9.27 9.88
N PHE A 13 -10.22 -8.74 10.67
CA PHE A 13 -9.56 -9.43 11.76
C PHE A 13 -10.12 -8.94 13.08
N LYS A 14 -10.29 -9.83 14.04
CA LYS A 14 -10.57 -9.43 15.41
C LYS A 14 -9.25 -9.15 16.11
N ASN A 15 -9.04 -7.92 16.54
CA ASN A 15 -7.91 -7.55 17.38
C ASN A 15 -8.09 -8.25 18.74
N GLU A 16 -7.15 -9.10 19.13
CA GLU A 16 -7.25 -9.87 20.37
C GLU A 16 -7.01 -9.03 21.62
N GLU A 17 -6.32 -7.89 21.50
CA GLU A 17 -6.02 -6.98 22.60
C GLU A 17 -7.18 -6.03 22.91
N THR A 18 -7.83 -5.48 21.87
CA THR A 18 -8.93 -4.50 22.03
C THR A 18 -10.31 -5.11 21.83
N GLY A 19 -10.41 -6.30 21.24
CA GLY A 19 -11.66 -6.94 20.85
C GLY A 19 -12.32 -6.33 19.60
N GLU A 20 -11.73 -5.29 19.02
CA GLU A 20 -12.29 -4.56 17.87
C GLU A 20 -12.08 -5.29 16.55
N LEU A 21 -12.96 -5.03 15.58
CA LEU A 21 -12.84 -5.51 14.21
C LEU A 21 -11.93 -4.58 13.41
N THR A 22 -10.70 -5.02 13.15
CA THR A 22 -9.71 -4.31 12.35
C THR A 22 -9.74 -4.80 10.89
N PRO A 23 -9.90 -3.91 9.89
CA PRO A 23 -9.77 -4.31 8.50
C PRO A 23 -8.30 -4.52 8.15
N GLY A 24 -7.98 -5.68 7.56
CA GLY A 24 -6.73 -5.93 6.87
C GLY A 24 -6.95 -5.95 5.36
N VAL A 25 -5.92 -5.55 4.63
CA VAL A 25 -5.95 -5.52 3.16
C VAL A 25 -4.80 -6.36 2.64
N THR A 26 -5.13 -7.43 1.92
CA THR A 26 -4.17 -8.24 1.18
C THR A 26 -4.05 -7.67 -0.23
N ILE A 27 -2.82 -7.37 -0.64
CA ILE A 27 -2.53 -6.77 -1.95
C ILE A 27 -1.73 -7.77 -2.78
N ILE A 28 -2.26 -8.13 -3.95
CA ILE A 28 -1.56 -9.00 -4.91
C ILE A 28 -0.77 -8.12 -5.87
N LEU A 29 0.55 -8.23 -5.80
CA LEU A 29 1.47 -7.46 -6.63
C LEU A 29 1.72 -8.19 -7.95
N ASP A 30 1.16 -7.66 -9.04
CA ASP A 30 1.35 -8.23 -10.39
C ASP A 30 1.62 -7.13 -11.44
N GLY A 31 2.14 -7.57 -12.59
CA GLY A 31 2.34 -6.77 -13.78
C GLY A 31 3.22 -5.54 -13.55
N ASN A 32 2.79 -4.41 -14.08
CA ASN A 32 3.55 -3.16 -14.02
C ASN A 32 3.62 -2.57 -12.60
N PHE A 33 2.64 -2.87 -11.75
CA PHE A 33 2.66 -2.38 -10.38
C PHE A 33 3.80 -3.02 -9.58
N LYS A 34 3.97 -4.35 -9.71
CA LYS A 34 5.11 -5.05 -9.12
C LYS A 34 6.43 -4.48 -9.60
N LYS A 35 6.61 -4.30 -10.91
CA LYS A 35 7.84 -3.74 -11.51
C LYS A 35 8.14 -2.32 -11.00
N ALA A 36 7.11 -1.49 -10.88
CA ALA A 36 7.28 -0.15 -10.34
C ALA A 36 7.75 -0.19 -8.87
N LEU A 37 7.20 -1.11 -8.05
CA LEU A 37 7.63 -1.29 -6.67
C LEU A 37 9.07 -1.83 -6.59
N GLU A 38 9.45 -2.79 -7.45
CA GLU A 38 10.83 -3.31 -7.54
C GLU A 38 11.85 -2.18 -7.80
N ILE A 39 11.54 -1.26 -8.73
CA ILE A 39 12.40 -0.10 -9.00
C ILE A 39 12.54 0.81 -7.77
N ILE A 40 11.47 0.97 -7.00
CA ILE A 40 11.49 1.78 -5.76
C ILE A 40 12.35 1.08 -4.70
N ILE A 41 12.17 -0.22 -4.51
CA ILE A 41 12.96 -1.06 -3.59
C ILE A 41 14.44 -0.92 -3.90
N GLU A 42 14.83 -1.12 -5.15
CA GLU A 42 16.23 -1.03 -5.59
C GLU A 42 16.83 0.36 -5.37
N LYS A 43 16.07 1.42 -5.68
CA LYS A 43 16.57 2.81 -5.60
C LYS A 43 16.68 3.34 -4.16
N GLN A 44 15.74 2.96 -3.30
CA GLN A 44 15.67 3.45 -1.93
C GLN A 44 16.34 2.51 -0.93
N GLY A 45 16.76 1.31 -1.37
CA GLY A 45 17.44 0.34 -0.52
C GLY A 45 16.51 -0.34 0.49
N TYR A 46 15.22 -0.48 0.15
CA TYR A 46 14.27 -1.20 1.00
C TYR A 46 14.57 -2.71 1.01
N SER A 47 14.25 -3.36 2.11
CA SER A 47 14.52 -4.78 2.31
C SER A 47 13.48 -5.69 1.65
N ASP A 48 12.23 -5.25 1.55
CA ASP A 48 11.14 -6.02 0.98
C ASP A 48 9.97 -5.17 0.43
N TYR A 49 8.95 -5.85 -0.09
CA TYR A 49 7.75 -5.20 -0.63
C TYR A 49 6.90 -4.50 0.43
N PRO A 50 6.58 -5.09 1.60
CA PRO A 50 5.87 -4.40 2.67
C PRO A 50 6.51 -3.06 3.08
N GLU A 51 7.83 -3.01 3.23
CA GLU A 51 8.54 -1.80 3.62
C GLU A 51 8.39 -0.70 2.56
N ALA A 52 8.67 -1.02 1.29
CA ALA A 52 8.48 -0.08 0.20
C ALA A 52 7.02 0.37 0.05
N LEU A 53 6.08 -0.56 0.22
CA LEU A 53 4.65 -0.28 0.09
C LEU A 53 4.14 0.63 1.21
N LYS A 54 4.64 0.45 2.44
CA LYS A 54 4.34 1.32 3.58
C LYS A 54 4.70 2.77 3.27
N GLU A 55 5.91 3.01 2.79
CA GLU A 55 6.38 4.37 2.46
C GLU A 55 5.55 5.00 1.33
N VAL A 56 5.31 4.26 0.25
CA VAL A 56 4.47 4.72 -0.88
C VAL A 56 3.05 5.07 -0.42
N ILE A 57 2.45 4.26 0.45
CA ILE A 57 1.11 4.52 1.01
C ILE A 57 1.13 5.78 1.88
N PHE A 58 2.12 5.94 2.77
CA PHE A 58 2.22 7.12 3.64
C PHE A 58 2.42 8.42 2.84
N GLU A 59 3.32 8.42 1.86
CA GLU A 59 3.52 9.56 0.96
C GLU A 59 2.23 9.89 0.18
N GLY A 60 1.56 8.87 -0.34
CA GLY A 60 0.27 9.00 -1.02
C GLY A 60 -0.77 9.67 -0.14
N ILE A 61 -1.02 9.12 1.06
CA ILE A 61 -1.98 9.66 2.03
C ILE A 61 -1.64 11.11 2.40
N ASN A 62 -0.37 11.39 2.70
CA ASN A 62 0.08 12.75 3.03
C ASN A 62 -0.21 13.74 1.90
N ASN A 63 -0.04 13.33 0.65
CA ASN A 63 -0.36 14.16 -0.51
C ASN A 63 -1.86 14.42 -0.66
N PHE A 64 -2.72 13.43 -0.36
CA PHE A 64 -4.17 13.64 -0.33
C PHE A 64 -4.60 14.57 0.80
N VAL A 65 -4.13 14.32 2.03
CA VAL A 65 -4.47 15.16 3.20
C VAL A 65 -4.00 16.61 3.01
N LYS A 66 -2.82 16.83 2.41
CA LYS A 66 -2.32 18.19 2.11
C LYS A 66 -3.15 18.91 1.05
N LYS A 67 -3.74 18.18 0.10
CA LYS A 67 -4.64 18.77 -0.91
C LYS A 67 -5.97 19.18 -0.29
N ASP A 68 -6.51 18.39 0.63
CA ASP A 68 -7.77 18.71 1.31
C ASP A 68 -7.64 19.89 2.27
N LYS A 69 -6.48 20.07 2.93
CA LYS A 69 -6.22 21.24 3.79
C LYS A 69 -6.03 22.56 3.04
N LYS A 70 -5.94 22.55 1.71
CA LYS A 70 -5.80 23.75 0.88
C LYS A 70 -7.15 24.29 0.35
N ASN A 71 -8.26 23.65 0.70
CA ASN A 71 -9.62 24.09 0.39
C ASN A 71 -10.33 24.60 1.66
#